data_AF-A0A4Y2Q889-F1
#
_entry.id   AF-A0A4Y2Q889-F1
#
_cell.length_a   1.000
_cell.length_b   1.000
_cell.length_c   1.000
_cell.angle_alpha   90.00
_cell.angle_beta   90.00
_cell.angle_gamma   90.00
#
_symmetry.space_group_name_H-M   'P 1'
#
loop_
_entity.id
_entity.type
_entity.pdbx_description
1 polymer ?
#
loop_
_entity_poly.entity_id
_entity_poly.type
_entity_poly.pdbx_seq_one_letter_code
_entity_poly.pdbx_strand_id
1 'polypeptide(L)'
;MSRLIQDTGTQYGSIGVNHDSHNHEVIFVQSRSSILSHLLLAFALSLHSIFEGLAIGLQTTAQSDFRILIAVLIHKCIIAFTLGISLTNSSLQKSHVITVNLCFSLASPVGIILGILVIDLVQGLPMVITSGILQGLAAGTFLYITLIEILPEELKSGRDRMVKVACIVLGYSVVSILLTFLPE
;
A
#
# COMPACT_ATOMS: atom_id res chain seq x y z
N MET A 1 31.90 -78.49 3.03
CA MET A 1 32.87 -78.55 4.15
C MET A 1 33.62 -77.22 4.11
N SER A 2 33.42 -76.25 4.98
CA SER A 2 32.83 -76.25 6.32
C SER A 2 32.58 -74.81 6.74
N ARG A 3 31.33 -74.54 7.17
CA ARG A 3 30.93 -73.72 8.33
C ARG A 3 31.29 -72.23 8.28
N LEU A 4 30.32 -71.32 8.17
CA LEU A 4 29.25 -70.99 9.14
C LEU A 4 29.79 -70.54 10.51
N ILE A 5 29.06 -69.55 11.02
CA ILE A 5 29.02 -69.00 12.38
C ILE A 5 29.87 -67.72 12.49
N GLN A 6 29.32 -66.51 12.33
CA GLN A 6 28.26 -65.84 13.10
C GLN A 6 28.74 -65.35 14.46
N ASP A 7 28.05 -64.31 14.94
CA ASP A 7 28.07 -63.74 16.30
C ASP A 7 29.11 -62.64 16.56
N THR A 8 28.78 -61.45 17.10
CA THR A 8 27.54 -60.91 17.67
C THR A 8 27.70 -59.41 17.87
N GLY A 9 26.59 -58.67 17.91
CA GLY A 9 26.30 -57.54 18.82
C GLY A 9 27.38 -56.47 19.07
N THR A 10 27.09 -55.21 18.82
CA THR A 10 26.35 -54.47 19.85
C THR A 10 25.60 -53.28 19.25
N GLN A 11 24.28 -53.42 19.28
CA GLN A 11 23.32 -52.33 19.39
C GLN A 11 23.32 -51.86 20.86
N TYR A 12 23.71 -50.62 21.11
CA TYR A 12 23.31 -49.75 22.24
C TYR A 12 23.56 -48.33 21.71
N GLY A 13 22.63 -47.39 21.65
CA GLY A 13 21.50 -47.16 22.53
C GLY A 13 21.62 -45.72 23.03
N SER A 14 20.87 -44.83 22.38
CA SER A 14 20.19 -43.69 23.01
C SER A 14 21.03 -42.65 23.77
N ILE A 15 21.31 -41.51 23.13
CA ILE A 15 20.98 -40.23 23.75
C ILE A 15 20.17 -39.43 22.74
N GLY A 16 18.88 -39.33 23.01
CA GLY A 16 18.00 -38.41 22.31
C GLY A 16 18.42 -36.98 22.63
N VAL A 17 18.50 -36.17 21.59
CA VAL A 17 18.10 -34.77 21.69
C VAL A 17 17.09 -34.57 20.58
N ASN A 18 15.82 -34.72 20.96
CA ASN A 18 14.72 -34.07 20.28
C ASN A 18 15.05 -32.58 20.22
N HIS A 19 15.14 -32.03 19.01
CA HIS A 19 14.94 -30.61 18.79
C HIS A 19 13.97 -30.39 17.62
N ASP A 20 12.90 -31.19 17.58
CA ASP A 20 11.70 -30.88 16.83
C ASP A 20 10.76 -30.04 17.70
N SER A 21 11.10 -28.78 17.89
CA SER A 21 10.16 -27.77 18.35
C SER A 21 10.62 -26.37 17.95
N HIS A 22 9.67 -25.60 17.40
CA HIS A 22 9.70 -24.16 17.13
C HIS A 22 10.09 -23.67 15.71
N ASN A 23 9.55 -24.28 14.65
CA ASN A 23 9.46 -23.61 13.33
C ASN A 23 8.03 -23.29 12.87
N HIS A 24 7.01 -23.56 13.69
CA HIS A 24 5.62 -23.28 13.33
C HIS A 24 5.11 -21.88 13.70
N GLU A 25 5.83 -21.13 14.54
CA GLU A 25 5.40 -19.79 14.96
C GLU A 25 5.92 -18.70 14.02
N VAL A 26 7.13 -18.85 13.48
CA VAL A 26 7.75 -17.86 12.57
C VAL A 26 7.03 -17.79 11.22
N ILE A 27 6.51 -18.91 10.70
CA ILE A 27 5.73 -18.93 9.44
C ILE A 27 4.37 -18.25 9.63
N PHE A 28 3.73 -18.42 10.80
CA PHE A 28 2.43 -17.81 11.07
C PHE A 28 2.55 -16.29 11.30
N VAL A 29 3.63 -15.85 11.96
CA VAL A 29 3.94 -14.42 12.13
C VAL A 29 4.34 -13.76 10.80
N GLN A 30 5.13 -14.44 9.94
CA GLN A 30 5.52 -13.92 8.61
C GLN A 30 4.35 -13.86 7.61
N SER A 31 3.42 -14.81 7.68
CA SER A 31 2.20 -14.84 6.87
C SER A 31 1.18 -13.78 7.31
N ARG A 32 0.97 -13.63 8.62
CA ARG A 32 0.11 -12.58 9.17
C ARG A 32 0.68 -11.19 8.97
N SER A 33 2.00 -11.01 9.10
CA SER A 33 2.64 -9.71 8.86
C SER A 33 2.45 -9.26 7.41
N SER A 34 2.52 -10.19 6.46
CA SER A 34 2.31 -9.88 5.04
C SER A 34 0.88 -9.37 4.78
N ILE A 35 -0.15 -10.07 5.25
CA ILE A 35 -1.55 -9.61 5.07
C ILE A 35 -1.80 -8.27 5.78
N LEU A 36 -1.29 -8.11 7.00
CA LEU A 36 -1.45 -6.87 7.75
C LEU A 36 -0.78 -5.69 7.04
N SER A 37 0.42 -5.85 6.46
CA SER A 37 1.07 -4.80 5.66
C SER A 37 0.19 -4.35 4.49
N HIS A 38 -0.40 -5.28 3.75
CA HIS A 38 -1.27 -4.95 2.61
C HIS A 38 -2.56 -4.23 3.06
N LEU A 39 -3.12 -4.62 4.21
CA LEU A 39 -4.29 -3.96 4.79
C LEU A 39 -3.95 -2.57 5.35
N LEU A 40 -2.79 -2.40 5.99
CA LEU A 40 -2.31 -1.11 6.49
C LEU A 40 -2.01 -0.16 5.31
N LEU A 41 -1.44 -0.68 4.24
CA LEU A 41 -1.23 0.07 3.00
C LEU A 41 -2.57 0.53 2.42
N ALA A 42 -3.57 -0.35 2.31
CA ALA A 42 -4.91 0.00 1.83
C ALA A 42 -5.60 1.04 2.73
N PHE A 43 -5.46 0.89 4.06
CA PHE A 43 -5.98 1.83 5.04
C PHE A 43 -5.33 3.20 4.93
N ALA A 44 -4.00 3.26 4.86
CA ALA A 44 -3.25 4.50 4.75
C ALA A 44 -3.56 5.24 3.44
N LEU A 45 -3.67 4.52 2.32
CA LEU A 45 -4.11 5.08 1.03
C LEU A 45 -5.57 5.57 1.06
N SER A 46 -6.44 4.91 1.84
CA SER A 46 -7.81 5.38 2.06
C SER A 46 -7.84 6.68 2.85
N LEU A 47 -7.02 6.82 3.90
CA LEU A 47 -6.88 8.09 4.63
C LEU A 47 -6.33 9.21 3.73
N HIS A 48 -5.31 8.91 2.93
CA HIS A 48 -4.79 9.84 1.92
C HIS A 48 -5.91 10.35 1.00
N SER A 49 -6.73 9.43 0.49
CA SER A 49 -7.87 9.74 -0.40
C SER A 49 -8.95 10.58 0.29
N ILE A 50 -9.18 10.40 1.59
CA ILE A 50 -10.13 11.22 2.36
C ILE A 50 -9.59 12.64 2.51
N PHE A 51 -8.31 12.81 2.87
CA PHE A 51 -7.70 14.14 3.03
C PHE A 51 -7.65 14.91 1.71
N GLU A 52 -7.31 14.22 0.62
CA GLU A 52 -7.35 14.78 -0.72
C GLU A 52 -8.78 15.17 -1.11
N GLY A 53 -9.76 14.28 -0.91
CA GLY A 53 -11.16 14.57 -1.22
C GLY A 53 -11.71 15.76 -0.41
N LEU A 54 -11.37 15.84 0.88
CA LEU A 54 -11.67 17.00 1.72
C LEU A 54 -11.06 18.28 1.14
N ALA A 55 -9.77 18.25 0.78
CA ALA A 55 -9.06 19.41 0.24
C ALA A 55 -9.73 19.93 -1.05
N ILE A 56 -10.16 19.02 -1.93
CA ILE A 56 -10.91 19.33 -3.16
C ILE A 56 -12.29 19.89 -2.82
N GLY A 57 -13.03 19.26 -1.89
CA GLY A 57 -14.36 19.69 -1.49
C GLY A 57 -14.40 21.08 -0.84
N LEU A 58 -13.30 21.56 -0.27
CA LEU A 58 -13.17 22.92 0.28
C LEU A 58 -12.83 23.99 -0.79
N GLN A 59 -12.49 23.60 -2.02
CA GLN A 59 -12.20 24.56 -3.08
C GLN A 59 -13.50 25.08 -3.69
N THR A 60 -13.66 26.40 -3.77
CA THR A 60 -14.92 27.08 -4.16
C THR A 60 -14.94 27.61 -5.59
N THR A 61 -13.89 27.38 -6.39
CA THR A 61 -13.73 27.98 -7.72
C THR A 61 -14.08 27.01 -8.84
N ALA A 62 -15.36 26.98 -9.22
CA ALA A 62 -15.99 26.05 -10.17
C ALA A 62 -15.34 25.90 -11.57
N GLN A 63 -14.49 26.84 -12.00
CA GLN A 63 -13.81 26.76 -13.32
C GLN A 63 -12.45 26.01 -13.28
N SER A 64 -11.86 25.83 -12.10
CA SER A 64 -10.61 25.06 -11.90
C SER A 64 -10.88 23.57 -11.62
N ASP A 65 -12.13 23.20 -11.38
CA ASP A 65 -12.51 21.92 -10.78
C ASP A 65 -12.27 20.72 -11.70
N PHE A 66 -12.56 20.84 -13.01
CA PHE A 66 -12.49 19.70 -13.91
C PHE A 66 -11.06 19.22 -14.18
N ARG A 67 -10.09 20.14 -14.15
CA ARG A 67 -8.67 19.84 -14.38
C ARG A 67 -8.07 19.07 -13.22
N ILE A 68 -8.28 19.59 -12.01
CA ILE A 68 -7.85 18.93 -10.77
C ILE A 68 -8.55 17.58 -10.65
N LEU A 69 -9.85 17.51 -10.97
CA LEU A 69 -10.57 16.23 -10.98
C LEU A 69 -9.97 15.22 -11.97
N ILE A 70 -9.63 15.61 -13.20
CA ILE A 70 -8.99 14.71 -14.18
C ILE A 70 -7.62 14.25 -13.68
N ALA A 71 -6.78 15.18 -13.21
CA ALA A 71 -5.45 14.85 -12.67
C ALA A 71 -5.55 13.88 -11.48
N VAL A 72 -6.54 14.11 -10.62
CA VAL A 72 -6.83 13.26 -9.47
C VAL A 72 -7.31 11.88 -9.89
N LEU A 73 -8.24 11.81 -10.85
CA LEU A 73 -8.74 10.54 -11.39
C LEU A 73 -7.64 9.69 -12.01
N ILE A 74 -6.74 10.28 -12.81
CA ILE A 74 -5.67 9.53 -13.48
C ILE A 74 -4.78 8.85 -12.45
N HIS A 75 -4.25 9.59 -11.48
CA HIS A 75 -3.36 8.99 -10.50
C HIS A 75 -4.10 8.05 -9.54
N LYS A 76 -5.38 8.33 -9.21
CA LYS A 76 -6.20 7.44 -8.38
C LYS A 76 -6.48 6.10 -9.06
N CYS A 77 -6.68 6.09 -10.38
CA CYS A 77 -6.81 4.86 -11.16
C CYS A 77 -5.54 4.01 -11.10
N ILE A 78 -4.36 4.64 -11.23
CA ILE A 78 -3.07 3.96 -11.14
C ILE A 78 -2.89 3.36 -9.74
N ILE A 79 -3.13 4.16 -8.69
CA ILE A 79 -3.01 3.69 -7.29
C ILE A 79 -4.02 2.56 -7.01
N ALA A 80 -5.28 2.67 -7.44
CA ALA A 80 -6.29 1.62 -7.27
C ALA A 80 -5.87 0.31 -7.95
N PHE A 81 -5.33 0.40 -9.17
CA PHE A 81 -4.87 -0.75 -9.92
C PHE A 81 -3.67 -1.43 -9.24
N THR A 82 -2.67 -0.64 -8.82
CA THR A 82 -1.51 -1.15 -8.09
C THR A 82 -1.90 -1.77 -6.75
N LEU A 83 -2.81 -1.12 -6.00
CA LEU A 83 -3.36 -1.64 -4.75
C LEU A 83 -4.09 -2.96 -4.98
N GLY A 84 -4.91 -3.05 -6.02
CA GLY A 84 -5.59 -4.28 -6.42
C GLY A 84 -4.61 -5.42 -6.68
N ILE A 85 -3.56 -5.20 -7.47
CA ILE A 85 -2.51 -6.20 -7.73
C ILE A 85 -1.82 -6.62 -6.43
N SER A 86 -1.41 -5.65 -5.60
CA SER A 86 -0.79 -5.91 -4.30
C SER A 86 -1.69 -6.81 -3.44
N LEU A 87 -2.96 -6.46 -3.29
CA LEU A 87 -3.93 -7.25 -2.51
C LEU A 87 -4.18 -8.64 -3.10
N THR A 88 -4.16 -8.82 -4.44
CA THR A 88 -4.28 -10.15 -5.05
C THR A 88 -3.04 -11.03 -4.86
N ASN A 89 -1.87 -10.43 -4.62
CA ASN A 89 -0.65 -11.16 -4.25
C ASN A 89 -0.65 -11.60 -2.78
N SER A 90 -1.56 -11.07 -1.96
CA SER A 90 -1.77 -11.53 -0.60
C SER A 90 -2.66 -12.79 -0.56
N SER A 91 -2.57 -13.58 0.51
CA SER A 91 -3.42 -14.76 0.73
C SER A 91 -4.89 -14.44 1.07
N LEU A 92 -5.38 -13.24 0.73
CA LEU A 92 -6.76 -12.81 0.94
C LEU A 92 -7.70 -13.45 -0.08
N GLN A 93 -8.93 -13.74 0.37
CA GLN A 93 -9.99 -14.14 -0.55
C GLN A 93 -10.33 -13.00 -1.51
N LYS A 94 -10.67 -13.34 -2.76
CA LYS A 94 -11.03 -12.37 -3.82
C LYS A 94 -12.15 -11.41 -3.40
N SER A 95 -13.10 -11.89 -2.60
CA SER A 95 -14.18 -11.07 -2.02
C SER A 95 -13.63 -9.93 -1.16
N HIS A 96 -12.68 -10.20 -0.27
CA HIS A 96 -12.05 -9.18 0.57
C HIS A 96 -11.21 -8.19 -0.23
N VAL A 97 -10.49 -8.65 -1.25
CA VAL A 97 -9.73 -7.76 -2.14
C VAL A 97 -10.65 -6.76 -2.82
N ILE A 98 -11.80 -7.21 -3.34
CA ILE A 98 -12.79 -6.33 -3.97
C ILE A 98 -13.37 -5.34 -2.95
N THR A 99 -13.75 -5.81 -1.76
CA THR A 99 -14.31 -4.94 -0.71
C THR A 99 -13.33 -3.86 -0.26
N VAL A 100 -12.05 -4.21 -0.06
CA VAL A 100 -11.01 -3.25 0.34
C VAL A 100 -10.76 -2.23 -0.76
N ASN A 101 -10.64 -2.67 -2.02
CA ASN A 101 -10.45 -1.77 -3.14
C ASN A 101 -11.66 -0.84 -3.36
N LEU A 102 -12.87 -1.34 -3.14
CA LEU A 102 -14.09 -0.54 -3.19
C LEU A 102 -14.13 0.51 -2.08
N CYS A 103 -13.73 0.14 -0.86
CA CYS A 103 -13.59 1.08 0.26
C CYS A 103 -12.60 2.22 -0.06
N PHE A 104 -11.43 1.88 -0.62
CA PHE A 104 -10.44 2.86 -1.10
C PHE A 104 -11.00 3.79 -2.19
N SER A 105 -11.81 3.26 -3.11
CA SER A 105 -12.45 4.07 -4.14
C SER A 105 -13.50 5.03 -3.56
N LEU A 106 -14.29 4.59 -2.58
CA LEU A 106 -15.32 5.39 -1.91
C LEU A 106 -14.74 6.45 -0.96
N ALA A 107 -13.49 6.29 -0.53
CA ALA A 107 -12.81 7.24 0.33
C ALA A 107 -12.78 8.68 -0.24
N SER A 108 -12.55 8.83 -1.56
CA SER A 108 -12.54 10.16 -2.21
C SER A 108 -13.91 10.84 -2.28
N PRO A 109 -14.99 10.21 -2.80
CA PRO A 109 -16.30 10.85 -2.77
C PRO A 109 -16.78 11.15 -1.36
N VAL A 110 -16.47 10.30 -0.37
CA VAL A 110 -16.74 10.60 1.04
C VAL A 110 -15.98 11.85 1.48
N GLY A 111 -14.67 11.95 1.20
CA GLY A 111 -13.87 13.13 1.51
C GLY A 111 -14.44 14.40 0.86
N ILE A 112 -14.83 14.34 -0.41
CA ILE A 112 -15.42 15.48 -1.15
C ILE A 112 -16.73 15.93 -0.50
N ILE A 113 -17.64 15.00 -0.22
CA ILE A 113 -18.92 15.31 0.42
C ILE A 113 -18.71 15.95 1.79
N LEU A 114 -17.80 15.39 2.60
CA LEU A 114 -17.45 15.97 3.89
C LEU A 114 -16.83 17.35 3.74
N GLY A 115 -15.98 17.57 2.72
CA GLY A 115 -15.34 18.85 2.47
C GLY A 115 -16.36 19.95 2.16
N ILE A 116 -17.34 19.62 1.30
CA ILE A 116 -18.45 20.50 0.96
C ILE A 116 -19.31 20.81 2.18
N LEU A 117 -19.64 19.80 3.00
CA LEU A 117 -20.49 19.97 4.19
C LEU A 117 -19.83 20.88 5.26
N VAL A 118 -18.49 20.84 5.33
CA VAL A 118 -17.72 21.57 6.34
C VAL A 118 -17.51 23.05 5.95
N ILE A 119 -17.75 23.44 4.69
CA ILE A 119 -17.64 24.85 4.23
C ILE A 119 -18.42 25.80 5.14
N ASP A 120 -19.66 25.44 5.49
CA ASP A 120 -20.52 26.30 6.31
C ASP A 120 -20.16 26.30 7.80
N LEU A 121 -19.37 25.31 8.24
CA LEU A 121 -18.93 25.14 9.63
C LEU A 121 -17.61 25.88 9.92
N VAL A 122 -16.78 26.09 8.90
CA VAL A 122 -15.45 26.74 9.02
C VAL A 122 -15.57 28.25 8.81
N GLN A 123 -16.57 28.87 9.46
CA GLN A 123 -16.69 30.32 9.50
C GLN A 123 -15.58 30.90 10.37
N GLY A 124 -14.53 31.43 9.76
CA GLY A 124 -13.45 32.16 10.46
C GLY A 124 -12.02 31.77 10.07
N LEU A 125 -11.80 30.63 9.40
CA LEU A 125 -10.51 30.26 8.83
C LEU A 125 -10.51 30.48 7.30
N PRO A 126 -9.41 30.97 6.70
CA PRO A 126 -9.32 31.01 5.24
C PRO A 126 -9.36 29.59 4.68
N MET A 127 -10.36 29.28 3.83
CA MET A 127 -10.52 27.95 3.21
C MET A 127 -9.25 27.47 2.49
N VAL A 128 -8.47 28.41 1.95
CA VAL A 128 -7.16 28.16 1.32
C VAL A 128 -6.16 27.53 2.31
N ILE A 129 -6.12 28.01 3.56
CA ILE A 129 -5.21 27.46 4.59
C ILE A 129 -5.65 26.06 4.98
N THR A 130 -6.96 25.85 5.21
CA THR A 130 -7.50 24.53 5.57
C THR A 130 -7.28 23.51 4.46
N SER A 131 -7.56 23.88 3.20
CA SER A 131 -7.28 23.03 2.03
C SER A 131 -5.79 22.75 1.89
N GLY A 132 -4.92 23.75 2.10
CA GLY A 132 -3.46 23.57 2.09
C GLY A 132 -2.94 22.61 3.17
N ILE A 133 -3.48 22.66 4.39
CA ILE A 133 -3.14 21.70 5.46
C ILE A 133 -3.57 20.29 5.09
N LEU A 134 -4.80 20.12 4.60
CA LEU A 134 -5.33 18.82 4.16
C LEU A 134 -4.50 18.24 3.01
N GLN A 135 -4.16 19.07 2.03
CA GLN A 135 -3.30 18.66 0.91
C GLN A 135 -1.87 18.33 1.38
N GLY A 136 -1.33 19.05 2.37
CA GLY A 136 -0.06 18.71 3.02
C GLY A 136 -0.09 17.37 3.75
N LEU A 137 -1.18 17.06 4.47
CA LEU A 137 -1.39 15.76 5.12
C LEU A 137 -1.55 14.64 4.10
N ALA A 138 -2.30 14.88 3.01
CA ALA A 138 -2.41 13.93 1.91
C ALA A 138 -1.02 13.67 1.28
N ALA A 139 -0.29 14.71 0.89
CA ALA A 139 1.04 14.54 0.31
C ALA A 139 2.02 13.82 1.25
N GLY A 140 2.02 14.16 2.54
CA GLY A 140 2.87 13.54 3.55
C GLY A 140 2.57 12.06 3.78
N THR A 141 1.29 11.69 3.86
CA THR A 141 0.88 10.27 4.00
C THR A 141 1.27 9.45 2.78
N PHE A 142 1.06 9.98 1.57
CA PHE A 142 1.47 9.31 0.34
C PHE A 142 2.99 9.12 0.24
N LEU A 143 3.77 10.13 0.62
CA LEU A 143 5.23 10.05 0.65
C LEU A 143 5.71 9.00 1.65
N TYR A 144 5.13 8.95 2.86
CA TYR A 144 5.44 7.93 3.85
C TYR A 144 5.17 6.51 3.33
N ILE A 145 3.96 6.28 2.79
CA ILE A 145 3.56 4.97 2.23
C ILE A 145 4.53 4.58 1.09
N THR A 146 4.82 5.51 0.19
CA THR A 146 5.67 5.22 -0.97
C THR A 146 7.09 4.90 -0.56
N LEU A 147 7.71 5.69 0.31
CA LEU A 147 9.13 5.55 0.64
C LEU A 147 9.43 4.49 1.69
N ILE A 148 8.53 4.27 2.65
CA ILE A 148 8.78 3.43 3.81
C ILE A 148 8.08 2.06 3.69
N GLU A 149 6.91 2.00 3.05
CA GLU A 149 6.17 0.75 2.89
C GLU A 149 6.43 0.11 1.51
N ILE A 150 6.18 0.84 0.42
CA ILE A 150 6.22 0.30 -0.95
C ILE A 150 7.67 0.13 -1.44
N LEU A 151 8.46 1.19 -1.42
CA LEU A 151 9.79 1.22 -2.03
C LEU A 151 10.76 0.18 -1.44
N PRO A 152 10.85 -0.02 -0.10
CA PRO A 152 11.77 -1.00 0.46
C PRO A 152 11.34 -2.44 0.15
N GLU A 153 10.05 -2.74 0.17
CA GLU A 153 9.53 -4.09 -0.12
C GLU A 153 9.76 -4.44 -1.60
N GLU A 154 9.56 -3.50 -2.53
CA GLU A 154 9.84 -3.70 -3.96
C GLU A 154 11.33 -3.88 -4.26
N LEU A 155 12.21 -3.19 -3.53
CA LEU A 155 13.68 -3.26 -3.72
C LEU A 155 14.36 -4.38 -2.92
N LYS A 156 13.62 -5.08 -2.05
CA LYS A 156 14.13 -6.18 -1.20
C LYS A 156 14.61 -7.38 -2.02
N SER A 157 14.02 -7.62 -3.18
CA SER A 157 14.52 -8.63 -4.12
C SER A 157 15.70 -8.08 -4.93
N GLY A 158 16.91 -8.62 -4.69
CA GLY A 158 18.17 -8.13 -5.27
C GLY A 158 18.33 -8.33 -6.79
N ARG A 159 17.38 -8.99 -7.45
CA ARG A 159 17.38 -9.19 -8.90
C ARG A 159 16.77 -7.97 -9.58
N ASP A 160 17.50 -7.41 -10.54
CA ASP A 160 17.11 -6.26 -11.37
C ASP A 160 16.88 -4.93 -10.62
N ARG A 161 17.55 -4.72 -9.48
CA ARG A 161 17.45 -3.50 -8.67
C ARG A 161 17.65 -2.21 -9.48
N MET A 162 18.62 -2.19 -10.40
CA MET A 162 18.87 -1.02 -11.26
C MET A 162 17.72 -0.75 -12.23
N VAL A 163 17.09 -1.81 -12.77
CA VAL A 163 15.93 -1.68 -13.65
C VAL A 163 14.73 -1.14 -12.88
N LYS A 164 14.50 -1.61 -11.66
CA LYS A 164 13.42 -1.10 -10.79
C LYS A 164 13.58 0.38 -10.48
N VAL A 165 14.79 0.80 -10.12
CA VAL A 165 15.09 2.23 -9.88
C VAL A 165 14.91 3.04 -11.17
N ALA A 166 15.36 2.55 -12.32
CA ALA A 166 15.12 3.20 -13.61
C ALA A 166 13.61 3.34 -13.91
N CYS A 167 12.81 2.31 -13.65
CA CYS A 167 11.35 2.36 -13.79
C CYS A 167 10.71 3.41 -12.87
N ILE A 168 11.19 3.55 -11.62
CA ILE A 168 10.70 4.57 -10.69
C ILE A 168 11.01 5.98 -11.20
N VAL A 169 12.25 6.22 -11.65
CA VAL A 169 12.67 7.53 -12.21
C VAL A 169 11.89 7.85 -13.48
N LEU A 170 11.66 6.85 -14.35
CA LEU A 170 10.86 6.99 -15.55
C LEU A 170 9.41 7.34 -15.18
N GLY A 171 8.79 6.63 -14.25
CA GLY A 171 7.43 6.91 -13.78
C GLY A 171 7.29 8.32 -13.23
N TYR A 172 8.21 8.76 -12.37
CA TYR A 172 8.26 10.13 -11.87
C TYR A 172 8.40 11.17 -12.98
N SER A 173 9.26 10.89 -13.97
CA SER A 173 9.46 11.78 -15.13
C SER A 173 8.20 11.90 -15.96
N VAL A 174 7.49 10.79 -16.22
CA VAL A 174 6.23 10.79 -16.98
C VAL A 174 5.16 11.62 -16.27
N VAL A 175 4.98 11.44 -14.96
CA VAL A 175 4.01 12.22 -14.19
C VAL A 175 4.38 13.71 -14.17
N SER A 176 5.68 14.03 -14.01
CA SER A 176 6.15 15.41 -14.02
C SER A 176 5.94 16.09 -15.38
N ILE A 177 6.23 15.38 -16.48
CA ILE A 177 5.99 15.88 -17.84
C ILE A 177 4.49 16.08 -18.07
N LEU A 178 3.66 15.13 -17.67
CA LEU A 178 2.20 15.24 -17.80
C LEU A 178 1.68 16.52 -17.11
N LEU A 179 2.16 16.81 -15.89
CA LEU A 179 1.81 18.03 -15.16
C LEU A 179 2.26 19.30 -15.88
N THR A 180 3.43 19.32 -16.51
CA THR A 180 3.87 20.50 -17.29
C THR A 180 3.09 20.73 -18.58
N PHE A 181 2.49 19.68 -19.15
CA PHE A 181 1.66 19.77 -20.36
C PHE A 181 0.21 20.15 -20.05
N LEU A 182 -0.24 20.07 -18.78
CA LEU A 182 -1.51 20.61 -18.33
C LEU A 182 -1.31 22.13 -18.11
N PRO A 183 -1.88 23.00 -18.96
CA PRO A 183 -1.79 24.44 -18.72
C PRO A 183 -2.47 24.82 -17.40
N GLU A 184 -2.00 25.90 -16.78
CA GLU A 184 -2.63 26.53 -15.60
C GLU A 184 -4.10 26.90 -15.90
#